data_AF-A0A5E8HD50-F1
#
_entry.id   AF-A0A5E8HD50-F1
#
_cell.length_a   1.000
_cell.length_b   1.000
_cell.length_c   1.000
_cell.angle_alpha   90.00
_cell.angle_beta   90.00
_cell.angle_gamma   90.00
#
_symmetry.space_group_name_H-M   'P 1'
#
loop_
_entity.id
_entity.type
_entity.pdbx_description
1 polymer ?
#
loop_
_entity_poly.entity_id
_entity_poly.type
_entity_poly.pdbx_seq_one_letter_code
_entity_poly.pdbx_strand_id
1 'polypeptide(L)'
;MVQKTETKKAKQILHDVIFELQNVSESMQWFLSYDRLSELLEIRKEECLRKVYQFKAAKPQMTLSGGFHEVDGDLLIDFLAWILALDEVAEEFLKAGIFFSERPLYELRESYKTLIQKTIANHKLDQELILLLTAATIDFDDAVDSYLMDKFEIDFFVRRSIHQFLEKFDIHPEFGAEEFLYEYLKSLIPTKILNFRDITREFRDRTYYELYGRFREAKKKKKKKLVQTVSAEVKDLLAFFDLEPGANITDVKKKFKELLKKYHPDINKKGEEMTKRIILKYNRLVELIGT
;
A
#
# COMPACT_ATOMS: atom_id res chain seq x y z
N MET A 1 -36.91 -18.52 -27.33
CA MET A 1 -35.95 -18.06 -28.35
C MET A 1 -35.61 -16.58 -28.18
N VAL A 2 -36.58 -15.70 -27.92
CA VAL A 2 -36.37 -14.24 -27.70
C VAL A 2 -35.35 -13.91 -26.60
N GLN A 3 -35.48 -14.51 -25.41
CA GLN A 3 -34.51 -14.29 -24.31
C GLN A 3 -33.06 -14.63 -24.71
N LYS A 4 -32.82 -15.74 -25.44
CA LYS A 4 -31.47 -16.12 -25.90
C LYS A 4 -30.88 -15.10 -26.89
N THR A 5 -31.72 -14.47 -27.71
CA THR A 5 -31.29 -13.45 -28.67
C THR A 5 -30.96 -12.13 -27.97
N GLU A 6 -31.73 -11.76 -26.97
CA GLU A 6 -31.48 -10.57 -26.13
C GLU A 6 -30.20 -10.73 -25.30
N THR A 7 -29.95 -11.91 -24.70
CA THR A 7 -28.69 -12.16 -23.98
C THR A 7 -27.49 -12.14 -24.92
N LYS A 8 -27.63 -12.62 -26.15
CA LYS A 8 -26.55 -12.59 -27.15
C LYS A 8 -26.20 -11.16 -27.56
N LYS A 9 -27.21 -10.30 -27.74
CA LYS A 9 -27.01 -8.88 -28.03
C LYS A 9 -26.36 -8.15 -26.86
N ALA A 10 -26.82 -8.41 -25.63
CA ALA A 10 -26.23 -7.85 -24.42
C ALA A 10 -24.75 -8.22 -24.25
N LYS A 11 -24.38 -9.48 -24.51
CA LYS A 11 -22.99 -9.92 -24.51
C LYS A 11 -22.15 -9.25 -25.60
N GLN A 12 -22.70 -9.07 -26.80
CA GLN A 12 -22.01 -8.36 -27.87
C GLN A 12 -21.72 -6.91 -27.48
N ILE A 13 -22.71 -6.18 -26.93
CA ILE A 13 -22.53 -4.82 -26.44
C ILE A 13 -21.45 -4.76 -25.34
N LEU A 14 -21.44 -5.73 -24.43
CA LEU A 14 -20.40 -5.82 -23.40
C LEU A 14 -19.00 -5.98 -24.02
N HIS A 15 -18.84 -6.87 -25.00
CA HIS A 15 -17.57 -7.04 -25.71
C HIS A 15 -17.16 -5.77 -26.47
N ASP A 16 -18.10 -5.06 -27.07
CA ASP A 16 -17.82 -3.80 -27.77
C ASP A 16 -17.34 -2.71 -26.80
N VAL A 17 -17.94 -2.62 -25.59
CA VAL A 17 -17.48 -1.72 -24.52
C VAL A 17 -16.07 -2.09 -24.04
N ILE A 18 -15.83 -3.37 -23.77
CA ILE A 18 -14.53 -3.89 -23.36
C ILE A 18 -13.47 -3.58 -24.44
N PHE A 19 -13.79 -3.81 -25.71
CA PHE A 19 -12.90 -3.54 -26.83
C PHE A 19 -12.57 -2.05 -26.97
N GLU A 20 -13.57 -1.17 -26.81
CA GLU A 20 -13.32 0.27 -26.80
C GLU A 20 -12.37 0.67 -25.67
N LEU A 21 -12.61 0.16 -24.46
CA LEU A 21 -11.74 0.43 -23.31
C LEU A 21 -10.32 -0.09 -23.55
N GLN A 22 -10.15 -1.25 -24.16
CA GLN A 22 -8.84 -1.80 -24.54
C GLN A 22 -8.09 -0.90 -25.53
N ASN A 23 -8.78 -0.34 -26.52
CA ASN A 23 -8.17 0.53 -27.52
C ASN A 23 -7.75 1.90 -26.97
N VAL A 24 -8.44 2.38 -25.93
CA VAL A 24 -8.17 3.69 -25.30
C VAL A 24 -7.27 3.54 -24.08
N SER A 25 -7.10 2.32 -23.55
CA SER A 25 -6.31 2.03 -22.36
C SER A 25 -4.81 2.14 -22.63
N GLU A 26 -4.14 3.04 -21.90
CA GLU A 26 -2.69 3.04 -21.74
C GLU A 26 -2.38 2.63 -20.29
N SER A 27 -1.75 1.47 -20.10
CA SER A 27 -1.40 0.92 -18.77
C SER A 27 -2.59 0.88 -17.78
N MET A 28 -3.77 0.47 -18.24
CA MET A 28 -5.05 0.46 -17.50
C MET A 28 -5.64 1.84 -17.12
N GLN A 29 -5.10 2.93 -17.65
CA GLN A 29 -5.73 4.24 -17.53
C GLN A 29 -6.69 4.41 -18.71
N TRP A 30 -7.98 4.53 -18.42
CA TRP A 30 -9.03 4.68 -19.43
C TRP A 30 -10.12 5.62 -18.97
N PHE A 31 -10.77 6.25 -19.94
CA PHE A 31 -11.93 7.11 -19.70
C PHE A 31 -13.02 6.79 -20.72
N LEU A 32 -14.22 6.50 -20.23
CA LEU A 32 -15.39 6.25 -21.05
C LEU A 32 -16.42 7.34 -20.84
N SER A 33 -16.56 8.23 -21.83
CA SER A 33 -17.56 9.30 -21.79
C SER A 33 -18.99 8.75 -21.87
N TYR A 34 -19.95 9.44 -21.27
CA TYR A 34 -21.37 9.04 -21.36
C TYR A 34 -21.90 9.08 -22.79
N ASP A 35 -21.36 9.97 -23.63
CA ASP A 35 -21.66 10.05 -25.05
C ASP A 35 -21.24 8.74 -25.75
N ARG A 36 -19.99 8.32 -25.56
CA ARG A 36 -19.47 7.09 -26.18
C ARG A 36 -20.17 5.84 -25.64
N LEU A 37 -20.44 5.81 -24.34
CA LEU A 37 -21.21 4.74 -23.71
C LEU A 37 -22.63 4.65 -24.29
N SER A 38 -23.28 5.78 -24.60
CA SER A 38 -24.62 5.77 -25.22
C SER A 38 -24.60 5.19 -26.63
N GLU A 39 -23.54 5.46 -27.40
CA GLU A 39 -23.34 4.90 -28.74
C GLU A 39 -23.15 3.39 -28.68
N LEU A 40 -22.30 2.91 -27.77
CA LEU A 40 -22.01 1.49 -27.58
C LEU A 40 -23.24 0.70 -27.08
N LEU A 41 -24.04 1.31 -26.20
CA LEU A 41 -25.29 0.73 -25.71
C LEU A 41 -26.44 0.80 -26.75
N GLU A 42 -26.23 1.45 -27.90
CA GLU A 42 -27.26 1.70 -28.93
C GLU A 42 -28.51 2.43 -28.41
N ILE A 43 -28.35 3.31 -27.42
CA ILE A 43 -29.46 4.08 -26.81
C ILE A 43 -29.29 5.58 -27.07
N ARG A 44 -30.41 6.31 -26.97
CA ARG A 44 -30.35 7.77 -27.06
C ARG A 44 -29.56 8.35 -25.88
N LYS A 45 -28.74 9.38 -26.13
CA LYS A 45 -27.95 10.09 -25.12
C LYS A 45 -28.76 10.48 -23.88
N GLU A 46 -29.96 11.03 -24.09
CA GLU A 46 -30.88 11.42 -23.01
C GLU A 46 -31.31 10.24 -22.14
N GLU A 47 -31.54 9.08 -22.75
CA GLU A 47 -31.91 7.86 -22.03
C GLU A 47 -30.73 7.30 -21.25
N CYS A 48 -29.52 7.31 -21.84
CA CYS A 48 -28.28 6.93 -21.16
C CYS A 48 -28.07 7.79 -19.91
N LEU A 49 -28.16 9.11 -20.04
CA LEU A 49 -28.03 10.04 -18.92
C LEU A 49 -29.08 9.77 -17.84
N ARG A 50 -30.36 9.59 -18.22
CA ARG A 50 -31.42 9.24 -17.24
C ARG A 50 -31.08 7.98 -16.45
N LYS A 51 -30.58 6.94 -17.13
CA LYS A 51 -30.14 5.68 -16.48
C LYS A 51 -28.94 5.91 -15.55
N VAL A 52 -27.96 6.71 -15.96
CA VAL A 52 -26.81 7.09 -15.10
C VAL A 52 -27.29 7.85 -13.85
N TYR A 53 -28.20 8.82 -13.99
CA TYR A 53 -28.76 9.54 -12.85
C TYR A 53 -29.58 8.64 -11.91
N GLN A 54 -30.34 7.68 -12.47
CA GLN A 54 -31.07 6.69 -11.68
C GLN A 54 -30.11 5.78 -10.92
N PHE A 55 -29.04 5.32 -11.56
CA PHE A 55 -28.01 4.50 -10.94
C PHE A 55 -27.27 5.26 -9.83
N LYS A 56 -26.93 6.53 -10.06
CA LYS A 56 -26.35 7.41 -9.05
C LYS A 56 -27.25 7.58 -7.82
N ALA A 57 -28.58 7.63 -8.00
CA ALA A 57 -29.50 7.70 -6.87
C ALA A 57 -29.39 6.48 -5.94
N ALA A 58 -29.03 5.30 -6.49
CA ALA A 58 -28.76 4.10 -5.70
C ALA A 58 -27.32 4.04 -5.15
N LYS A 59 -26.37 4.78 -5.75
CA LYS A 59 -24.93 4.79 -5.41
C LYS A 59 -24.43 6.25 -5.25
N PRO A 60 -24.75 6.93 -4.14
CA PRO A 60 -24.45 8.36 -3.95
C PRO A 60 -22.95 8.71 -3.95
N GLN A 61 -22.08 7.72 -3.75
CA GLN A 61 -20.63 7.84 -3.87
C GLN A 61 -20.13 8.15 -5.29
N MET A 62 -20.96 7.92 -6.32
CA MET A 62 -20.60 8.18 -7.71
C MET A 62 -20.53 9.67 -8.01
N THR A 63 -19.37 10.12 -8.50
CA THR A 63 -19.20 11.47 -9.05
C THR A 63 -19.61 11.51 -10.52
N LEU A 64 -20.29 12.58 -10.94
CA LEU A 64 -20.62 12.80 -12.36
C LEU A 64 -19.55 13.68 -12.97
N SER A 65 -18.55 13.07 -13.59
CA SER A 65 -17.45 13.76 -14.29
C SER A 65 -17.60 13.75 -15.82
N GLY A 66 -18.80 13.40 -16.33
CA GLY A 66 -19.04 13.27 -17.77
C GLY A 66 -18.67 11.92 -18.37
N GLY A 67 -18.22 10.98 -17.54
CA GLY A 67 -17.89 9.61 -17.92
C GLY A 67 -17.58 8.73 -16.70
N PHE A 68 -16.99 7.57 -16.97
CA PHE A 68 -16.39 6.67 -16.00
C PHE A 68 -14.88 6.66 -16.18
N HIS A 69 -14.14 6.74 -15.08
CA HIS A 69 -12.68 6.58 -15.03
C HIS A 69 -12.32 5.18 -14.53
N GLU A 70 -11.04 4.83 -14.60
CA GLU A 70 -10.49 3.57 -14.10
C GLU A 70 -10.79 3.36 -12.61
N VAL A 71 -10.79 4.43 -11.81
CA VAL A 71 -11.14 4.41 -10.38
C VAL A 71 -12.62 4.06 -10.15
N ASP A 72 -13.48 4.37 -11.12
CA ASP A 72 -14.91 4.08 -11.10
C ASP A 72 -15.23 2.70 -11.71
N GLY A 73 -14.24 1.84 -11.97
CA GLY A 73 -14.44 0.56 -12.65
C GLY A 73 -15.49 -0.35 -12.00
N ASP A 74 -15.52 -0.42 -10.66
CA ASP A 74 -16.56 -1.15 -9.93
C ASP A 74 -17.98 -0.59 -10.22
N LEU A 75 -18.10 0.74 -10.33
CA LEU A 75 -19.37 1.40 -10.65
C LEU A 75 -19.78 1.18 -12.10
N LEU A 76 -18.82 1.17 -13.04
CA LEU A 76 -19.09 0.86 -14.44
C LEU A 76 -19.58 -0.60 -14.60
N ILE A 77 -18.93 -1.54 -13.91
CA ILE A 77 -19.32 -2.96 -13.92
C ILE A 77 -20.74 -3.12 -13.36
N ASP A 78 -21.03 -2.54 -12.19
CA ASP A 78 -22.37 -2.58 -11.59
C ASP A 78 -23.43 -1.94 -12.52
N PHE A 79 -23.08 -0.83 -13.19
CA PHE A 79 -23.96 -0.15 -14.13
C PHE A 79 -24.26 -0.99 -15.38
N LEU A 80 -23.24 -1.58 -15.99
CA LEU A 80 -23.38 -2.46 -17.15
C LEU A 80 -24.13 -3.73 -16.79
N ALA A 81 -23.86 -4.33 -15.62
CA ALA A 81 -24.59 -5.49 -15.11
C ALA A 81 -26.09 -5.17 -14.96
N TRP A 82 -26.42 -3.99 -14.44
CA TRP A 82 -27.80 -3.52 -14.29
C TRP A 82 -28.47 -3.23 -15.64
N ILE A 83 -27.81 -2.53 -16.56
CA ILE A 83 -28.40 -2.18 -17.87
C ILE A 83 -28.56 -3.38 -18.79
N LEU A 84 -27.55 -4.25 -18.83
CA LEU A 84 -27.51 -5.40 -19.73
C LEU A 84 -28.16 -6.65 -19.12
N ALA A 85 -28.51 -6.60 -17.83
CA ALA A 85 -29.02 -7.74 -17.05
C ALA A 85 -28.08 -8.96 -17.15
N LEU A 86 -26.78 -8.73 -16.96
CA LEU A 86 -25.72 -9.73 -17.02
C LEU A 86 -24.98 -9.80 -15.68
N ASP A 87 -24.85 -11.01 -15.13
CA ASP A 87 -24.11 -11.23 -13.88
C ASP A 87 -22.59 -11.41 -14.09
N GLU A 88 -22.19 -11.82 -15.30
CA GLU A 88 -20.80 -12.19 -15.65
C GLU A 88 -19.91 -10.99 -16.02
N VAL A 89 -20.41 -9.75 -15.95
CA VAL A 89 -19.69 -8.54 -16.41
C VAL A 89 -18.34 -8.39 -15.71
N ALA A 90 -18.28 -8.63 -14.40
CA ALA A 90 -17.04 -8.51 -13.64
C ALA A 90 -15.97 -9.53 -14.09
N GLU A 91 -16.37 -10.73 -14.48
CA GLU A 91 -15.46 -11.79 -14.95
C GLU A 91 -14.92 -11.47 -16.35
N GLU A 92 -15.76 -10.93 -17.23
CA GLU A 92 -15.34 -10.51 -18.57
C GLU A 92 -14.36 -9.33 -18.52
N PHE A 93 -14.59 -8.35 -17.65
CA PHE A 93 -13.64 -7.24 -17.41
C PHE A 93 -12.29 -7.74 -16.85
N LEU A 94 -12.32 -8.75 -15.98
CA LEU A 94 -11.13 -9.38 -15.42
C LEU A 94 -10.33 -10.11 -16.51
N LYS A 95 -10.96 -10.99 -17.28
CA LYS A 95 -10.32 -11.76 -18.38
C LYS A 95 -9.77 -10.84 -19.47
N ALA A 96 -10.48 -9.76 -19.75
CA ALA A 96 -10.05 -8.75 -20.71
C ALA A 96 -8.81 -7.97 -20.23
N GLY A 97 -8.47 -8.05 -18.94
CA GLY A 97 -7.36 -7.31 -18.37
C GLY A 97 -7.56 -5.82 -18.52
N ILE A 98 -8.71 -5.29 -18.07
CA ILE A 98 -9.02 -3.85 -18.10
C ILE A 98 -9.25 -3.29 -16.70
N PHE A 99 -9.78 -4.13 -15.80
CA PHE A 99 -10.07 -3.73 -14.44
C PHE A 99 -9.90 -4.92 -13.48
N PHE A 100 -9.29 -4.64 -12.33
CA PHE A 100 -9.10 -5.62 -11.26
C PHE A 100 -9.79 -5.13 -9.99
N SER A 101 -10.84 -5.84 -9.57
CA SER A 101 -11.46 -5.58 -8.28
C SER A 101 -10.56 -6.05 -7.12
N GLU A 102 -10.89 -5.63 -5.90
CA GLU A 102 -10.07 -5.90 -4.70
C GLU A 102 -9.88 -7.40 -4.43
N ARG A 103 -10.85 -8.24 -4.79
CA ARG A 103 -10.78 -9.69 -4.55
C ARG A 103 -9.69 -10.37 -5.40
N PRO A 104 -9.67 -10.26 -6.75
CA PRO A 104 -8.56 -10.71 -7.58
C PRO A 104 -7.21 -10.16 -7.11
N LEU A 105 -7.13 -8.87 -6.77
CA LEU A 105 -5.88 -8.27 -6.27
C LEU A 105 -5.43 -8.88 -4.94
N TYR A 106 -6.35 -9.19 -4.04
CA TYR A 106 -6.03 -9.93 -2.80
C TYR A 106 -5.47 -11.31 -3.10
N GLU A 107 -6.05 -12.04 -4.05
CA GLU A 107 -5.54 -13.35 -4.46
C GLU A 107 -4.12 -13.28 -5.05
N LEU A 108 -3.82 -12.23 -5.82
CA LEU A 108 -2.46 -11.97 -6.30
C LEU A 108 -1.49 -11.75 -5.14
N ARG A 109 -1.86 -10.93 -4.15
CA ARG A 109 -1.04 -10.67 -2.95
C ARG A 109 -0.76 -11.95 -2.18
N GLU A 110 -1.76 -12.80 -1.98
CA GLU A 110 -1.58 -14.10 -1.30
C GLU A 110 -0.75 -15.09 -2.12
N SER A 111 -0.92 -15.10 -3.45
CA SER A 111 -0.08 -15.89 -4.36
C SER A 111 1.40 -15.49 -4.25
N TYR A 112 1.69 -14.17 -4.26
CA TYR A 112 3.03 -13.63 -4.10
C TYR A 112 3.67 -14.06 -2.77
N LYS A 113 2.96 -13.93 -1.65
CA LYS A 113 3.45 -14.37 -0.32
C LYS A 113 3.74 -15.87 -0.30
N THR A 114 2.80 -16.66 -0.82
CA THR A 114 2.91 -18.12 -0.86
C THR A 114 4.09 -18.57 -1.71
N LEU A 115 4.33 -17.90 -2.83
CA LEU A 115 5.46 -18.20 -3.72
C LEU A 115 6.80 -17.97 -3.02
N ILE A 116 6.95 -16.86 -2.30
CA ILE A 116 8.15 -16.55 -1.52
C ILE A 116 8.36 -17.62 -0.45
N GLN A 117 7.33 -17.90 0.35
CA GLN A 117 7.39 -18.86 1.45
C GLN A 117 7.77 -20.26 0.96
N LYS A 118 7.15 -20.74 -0.13
CA LYS A 118 7.48 -22.04 -0.72
C LYS A 118 8.91 -22.10 -1.25
N THR A 119 9.33 -21.06 -1.97
CA THR A 119 10.68 -20.99 -2.53
C THR A 119 11.74 -21.01 -1.42
N ILE A 120 11.54 -20.22 -0.37
CA ILE A 120 12.44 -20.16 0.79
C ILE A 120 12.39 -21.44 1.62
N ALA A 121 11.22 -22.07 1.77
CA ALA A 121 11.10 -23.32 2.52
C ALA A 121 11.91 -24.45 1.87
N ASN A 122 11.95 -24.49 0.54
CA ASN A 122 12.69 -25.47 -0.26
C ASN A 122 14.17 -25.11 -0.45
N HIS A 123 14.59 -23.91 -0.06
CA HIS A 123 15.96 -23.46 -0.20
C HIS A 123 16.87 -24.16 0.81
N LYS A 124 18.01 -24.65 0.34
CA LYS A 124 19.03 -25.24 1.20
C LYS A 124 19.84 -24.12 1.85
N LEU A 125 19.76 -24.04 3.18
CA LEU A 125 20.49 -23.04 3.96
C LEU A 125 22.01 -23.20 3.77
N ASP A 126 22.65 -22.11 3.38
CA ASP A 126 24.10 -21.97 3.39
C ASP A 126 24.52 -21.44 4.76
N GLN A 127 24.90 -22.37 5.63
CA GLN A 127 25.20 -22.11 7.03
C GLN A 127 26.46 -21.27 7.21
N GLU A 128 27.45 -21.41 6.32
CA GLU A 128 28.71 -20.66 6.42
C GLU A 128 28.48 -19.19 6.10
N LEU A 129 27.77 -18.91 5.01
CA LEU A 129 27.46 -17.54 4.61
C LEU A 129 26.61 -16.83 5.66
N ILE A 130 25.56 -17.48 6.19
CA ILE A 130 24.72 -16.85 7.19
C ILE A 130 25.45 -16.62 8.51
N LEU A 131 26.33 -17.54 8.94
CA LEU A 131 27.15 -17.34 10.13
C LEU A 131 28.09 -16.14 9.94
N LEU A 132 28.73 -16.02 8.77
CA LEU A 132 29.56 -14.86 8.43
C LEU A 132 28.77 -13.56 8.52
N LEU A 133 27.57 -13.51 7.93
CA LEU A 133 26.69 -12.34 7.96
C LEU A 133 26.22 -12.01 9.38
N THR A 134 25.89 -13.00 10.19
CA THR A 134 25.50 -12.79 11.60
C THR A 134 26.67 -12.29 12.46
N ALA A 135 27.91 -12.66 12.14
CA ALA A 135 29.10 -12.13 12.82
C ALA A 135 29.39 -10.68 12.40
N ALA A 136 29.08 -10.32 11.15
CA ALA A 136 29.29 -8.98 10.61
C ALA A 136 28.19 -7.97 10.96
N THR A 137 27.04 -8.42 11.47
CA THR A 137 25.87 -7.57 11.77
C THR A 137 25.46 -7.66 13.24
N ILE A 138 24.83 -6.58 13.74
CA ILE A 138 24.41 -6.49 15.15
C ILE A 138 23.08 -7.21 15.38
N ASP A 139 22.14 -7.12 14.43
CA ASP A 139 20.84 -7.78 14.50
C ASP A 139 20.80 -8.99 13.55
N PHE A 140 20.40 -10.13 14.08
CA PHE A 140 20.19 -11.35 13.31
C PHE A 140 19.19 -11.15 12.16
N ASP A 141 18.17 -10.29 12.35
CA ASP A 141 17.21 -10.01 11.28
C ASP A 141 17.87 -9.35 10.07
N ASP A 142 18.87 -8.50 10.28
CA ASP A 142 19.58 -7.79 9.23
C ASP A 142 20.56 -8.74 8.49
N ALA A 143 21.16 -9.70 9.20
CA ALA A 143 21.92 -10.79 8.59
C ALA A 143 21.05 -11.64 7.65
N VAL A 144 19.86 -12.04 8.11
CA VAL A 144 18.93 -12.83 7.30
C VAL A 144 18.40 -12.03 6.12
N ASP A 145 18.14 -10.73 6.29
CA ASP A 145 17.78 -9.84 5.16
C ASP A 145 18.86 -9.86 4.09
N SER A 146 20.12 -9.66 4.50
CA SER A 146 21.27 -9.64 3.59
C SER A 146 21.43 -10.99 2.87
N TYR A 147 21.26 -12.08 3.60
CA TYR A 147 21.30 -13.44 3.05
C TYR A 147 20.21 -13.65 1.98
N LEU A 148 18.96 -13.27 2.30
CA LEU A 148 17.83 -13.48 1.41
C LEU A 148 17.91 -12.56 0.18
N MET A 149 18.41 -11.33 0.33
CA MET A 149 18.63 -10.41 -0.80
C MET A 149 19.76 -10.89 -1.73
N ASP A 150 20.76 -11.60 -1.21
CA ASP A 150 21.81 -12.23 -2.03
C ASP A 150 21.30 -13.44 -2.81
N LYS A 151 20.41 -14.25 -2.20
CA LYS A 151 19.90 -15.49 -2.81
C LYS A 151 18.66 -15.31 -3.68
N PHE A 152 17.87 -14.26 -3.44
CA PHE A 152 16.59 -14.09 -4.10
C PHE A 152 16.38 -12.67 -4.60
N GLU A 153 16.07 -12.58 -5.89
CA GLU A 153 15.65 -11.32 -6.50
C GLU A 153 14.15 -11.09 -6.29
N ILE A 154 13.80 -9.93 -5.71
CA ILE A 154 12.40 -9.55 -5.50
C ILE A 154 11.65 -9.49 -6.83
N ASP A 155 12.32 -9.01 -7.88
CA ASP A 155 11.72 -8.87 -9.23
C ASP A 155 11.28 -10.21 -9.81
N PHE A 156 12.06 -11.27 -9.57
CA PHE A 156 11.69 -12.63 -9.96
C PHE A 156 10.36 -13.07 -9.34
N PHE A 157 10.17 -12.85 -8.03
CA PHE A 157 8.92 -13.20 -7.37
C PHE A 157 7.73 -12.39 -7.88
N VAL A 158 7.92 -11.10 -8.13
CA VAL A 158 6.88 -10.23 -8.68
C VAL A 158 6.43 -10.77 -10.04
N ARG A 159 7.35 -10.90 -11.01
CA ARG A 159 7.03 -11.38 -12.36
C ARG A 159 6.42 -12.77 -12.35
N ARG A 160 6.98 -13.69 -11.56
CA ARG A 160 6.47 -15.07 -11.48
C ARG A 160 5.06 -15.13 -10.89
N SER A 161 4.77 -14.31 -9.87
CA SER A 161 3.43 -14.24 -9.28
C SER A 161 2.39 -13.67 -10.25
N ILE A 162 2.77 -12.65 -11.04
CA ILE A 162 1.91 -12.06 -12.07
C ILE A 162 1.63 -13.08 -13.17
N HIS A 163 2.65 -13.78 -13.67
CA HIS A 163 2.46 -14.83 -14.67
C HIS A 163 1.49 -15.92 -14.20
N GLN A 164 1.68 -16.43 -12.98
CA GLN A 164 0.79 -17.44 -12.40
C GLN A 164 -0.65 -16.93 -12.23
N PHE A 165 -0.80 -15.63 -11.93
CA PHE A 165 -2.10 -15.00 -11.80
C PHE A 165 -2.79 -14.84 -13.16
N LEU A 166 -2.08 -14.34 -14.17
CA LEU A 166 -2.60 -14.21 -15.54
C LEU A 166 -3.03 -15.57 -16.11
N GLU A 167 -2.20 -16.61 -15.92
CA GLU A 167 -2.54 -17.98 -16.33
C GLU A 167 -3.78 -18.53 -15.58
N LYS A 168 -3.88 -18.29 -14.28
CA LYS A 168 -4.99 -18.79 -13.45
C LYS A 168 -6.34 -18.22 -13.90
N PHE A 169 -6.35 -16.94 -14.26
CA PHE A 169 -7.56 -16.21 -14.63
C PHE A 169 -7.79 -16.09 -16.14
N ASP A 170 -6.91 -16.68 -16.95
CA ASP A 170 -6.97 -16.63 -18.42
C ASP A 170 -7.02 -15.18 -18.95
N ILE A 171 -6.15 -14.33 -18.40
CA ILE A 171 -6.12 -12.90 -18.69
C ILE A 171 -5.17 -12.61 -19.84
N HIS A 172 -5.61 -11.79 -20.78
CA HIS A 172 -4.80 -11.35 -21.91
C HIS A 172 -3.89 -10.18 -21.50
N PRO A 173 -2.55 -10.29 -21.64
CA PRO A 173 -1.62 -9.26 -21.17
C PRO A 173 -1.53 -8.01 -22.08
N GLU A 174 -2.13 -8.06 -23.27
CA GLU A 174 -1.87 -7.16 -24.40
C GLU A 174 -2.32 -5.69 -24.21
N PHE A 175 -2.92 -5.35 -23.06
CA PHE A 175 -3.50 -4.03 -22.77
C PHE A 175 -2.91 -3.33 -21.54
N GLY A 176 -1.66 -3.65 -21.19
CA GLY A 176 -0.96 -3.04 -20.05
C GLY A 176 -1.32 -3.66 -18.71
N ALA A 177 -2.04 -4.78 -18.71
CA ALA A 177 -2.43 -5.47 -17.49
C ALA A 177 -1.22 -5.99 -16.69
N GLU A 178 -0.20 -6.51 -17.37
CA GLU A 178 1.03 -6.95 -16.72
C GLU A 178 1.77 -5.78 -16.05
N GLU A 179 1.87 -4.64 -16.73
CA GLU A 179 2.52 -3.44 -16.22
C GLU A 179 1.79 -2.87 -15.00
N PHE A 180 0.46 -2.77 -15.07
CA PHE A 180 -0.36 -2.38 -13.93
C PHE A 180 -0.12 -3.28 -12.71
N LEU A 181 -0.18 -4.61 -12.90
CA LEU A 181 0.02 -5.57 -11.80
C LEU A 181 1.44 -5.50 -11.22
N TYR A 182 2.43 -5.20 -12.07
CA TYR A 182 3.82 -5.02 -11.68
C TYR A 182 4.00 -3.77 -10.82
N GLU A 183 3.49 -2.63 -11.26
CA GLU A 183 3.52 -1.38 -10.48
C GLU A 183 2.74 -1.52 -9.18
N TYR A 184 1.57 -2.16 -9.24
CA TYR A 184 0.73 -2.47 -8.09
C TYR A 184 1.52 -3.24 -7.02
N LEU A 185 2.13 -4.38 -7.36
CA LEU A 185 2.91 -5.16 -6.41
C LEU A 185 4.13 -4.40 -5.90
N LYS A 186 4.85 -3.68 -6.78
CA LYS A 186 6.00 -2.85 -6.40
C LYS A 186 5.64 -1.76 -5.40
N SER A 187 4.49 -1.11 -5.57
CA SER A 187 4.01 -0.09 -4.64
C SER A 187 3.72 -0.65 -3.24
N LEU A 188 3.35 -1.94 -3.16
CA LEU A 188 2.98 -2.61 -1.92
C LEU A 188 4.14 -3.25 -1.17
N ILE A 189 5.22 -3.66 -1.84
CA ILE A 189 6.43 -4.23 -1.23
C ILE A 189 7.01 -3.39 -0.07
N PRO A 190 7.17 -2.06 -0.20
CA PRO A 190 7.69 -1.24 0.91
C PRO A 190 6.67 -1.02 2.04
N THR A 191 5.41 -1.38 1.83
CA THR A 191 4.33 -1.18 2.81
C THR A 191 4.26 -2.34 3.82
N LYS A 192 3.43 -2.19 4.85
CA LYS A 192 3.12 -3.27 5.80
C LYS A 192 2.31 -4.42 5.20
N ILE A 193 1.82 -4.29 3.96
CA ILE A 193 0.95 -5.30 3.34
C ILE A 193 1.78 -6.46 2.78
N LEU A 194 2.89 -6.16 2.11
CA LEU A 194 3.82 -7.14 1.52
C LEU A 194 5.22 -7.01 2.12
N ASN A 195 5.30 -6.75 3.43
CA ASN A 195 6.59 -6.63 4.10
C ASN A 195 7.35 -7.96 4.06
N PHE A 196 8.51 -7.97 3.41
CA PHE A 196 9.31 -9.17 3.22
C PHE A 196 9.74 -9.84 4.53
N ARG A 197 9.98 -9.08 5.61
CA ARG A 197 10.33 -9.65 6.92
C ARG A 197 9.16 -10.44 7.52
N ASP A 198 7.94 -9.95 7.36
CA ASP A 198 6.74 -10.63 7.85
C ASP A 198 6.48 -11.91 7.06
N ILE A 199 6.65 -11.87 5.73
CA ILE A 199 6.50 -13.04 4.85
C ILE A 199 7.52 -14.13 5.20
N THR A 200 8.75 -13.74 5.54
CA THR A 200 9.89 -14.64 5.79
C THR A 200 10.11 -14.97 7.27
N ARG A 201 9.15 -14.63 8.14
CA ARG A 201 9.27 -14.79 9.59
C ARG A 201 9.55 -16.22 10.02
N GLU A 202 8.81 -17.19 9.48
CA GLU A 202 8.99 -18.61 9.83
C GLU A 202 10.38 -19.11 9.45
N PHE A 203 10.89 -18.69 8.29
CA PHE A 203 12.24 -19.01 7.86
C PHE A 203 13.29 -18.44 8.81
N ARG A 204 13.14 -17.20 9.27
CA ARG A 204 14.05 -16.57 10.24
C ARG A 204 14.09 -17.35 11.55
N ASP A 205 12.92 -17.71 12.07
CA ASP A 205 12.80 -18.41 13.34
C ASP A 205 13.39 -19.84 13.24
N ARG A 206 13.12 -20.55 12.14
CA ARG A 206 13.73 -21.85 11.82
C ARG A 206 15.25 -21.77 11.71
N THR A 207 15.74 -20.79 10.95
CA THR A 207 17.18 -20.57 10.73
C THR A 207 17.89 -20.24 12.04
N TYR A 208 17.29 -19.41 12.90
CA TYR A 208 17.84 -19.12 14.22
C TYR A 208 17.95 -20.39 15.08
N TYR A 209 16.92 -21.23 15.07
CA TYR A 209 16.93 -22.50 15.79
C TYR A 209 18.00 -23.45 15.24
N GLU A 210 18.13 -23.58 13.92
CA GLU A 210 19.14 -24.43 13.28
C GLU A 210 20.58 -24.00 13.63
N LEU A 211 20.84 -22.69 13.72
CA LEU A 211 22.17 -22.16 14.03
C LEU A 211 22.54 -22.20 15.51
N TYR A 212 21.57 -21.92 16.40
CA TYR A 212 21.85 -21.72 17.84
C TYR A 212 21.21 -22.77 18.75
N GLY A 213 20.43 -23.72 18.21
CA GLY A 213 19.78 -24.80 18.97
C GLY A 213 18.71 -24.33 19.95
N ARG A 214 18.28 -23.07 19.87
CA ARG A 214 17.30 -22.46 20.79
C ARG A 214 16.31 -21.61 20.02
N PHE A 215 15.06 -21.61 20.49
CA PHE A 215 14.06 -20.70 19.93
C PHE A 215 14.47 -19.27 20.22
N ARG A 216 14.30 -18.40 19.22
CA ARG A 216 14.51 -16.97 19.40
C ARG A 216 13.52 -16.52 20.46
N GLU A 217 14.02 -15.93 21.56
CA GLU A 217 13.13 -15.22 22.46
C GLU A 217 12.44 -14.16 21.61
N ALA A 218 11.13 -14.30 21.42
CA ALA A 218 10.34 -13.25 20.81
C ALA A 218 10.75 -11.98 21.55
N LYS A 219 11.38 -11.01 20.86
CA LYS A 219 11.74 -9.72 21.45
C LYS A 219 10.48 -9.32 22.19
N LYS A 220 10.46 -9.46 23.54
CA LYS A 220 9.27 -9.16 24.35
C LYS A 220 8.86 -7.84 23.78
N LYS A 221 7.68 -7.75 23.12
CA LYS A 221 7.19 -6.49 22.53
C LYS A 221 7.58 -5.50 23.59
N LYS A 222 8.57 -4.65 23.31
CA LYS A 222 9.02 -3.70 24.30
C LYS A 222 7.74 -2.89 24.43
N LYS A 223 6.89 -3.19 25.43
CA LYS A 223 6.00 -2.21 26.05
C LYS A 223 6.96 -1.07 26.21
N LYS A 224 6.85 -0.08 25.31
CA LYS A 224 7.85 0.93 24.98
C LYS A 224 8.87 1.00 26.11
N LYS A 225 10.04 0.36 25.98
CA LYS A 225 11.17 0.62 26.89
C LYS A 225 11.73 2.00 26.50
N LEU A 226 10.85 2.98 26.70
CA LEU A 226 10.92 4.40 26.38
C LEU A 226 10.21 5.17 27.50
N VAL A 227 9.99 4.55 28.68
CA VAL A 227 9.30 5.17 29.83
C VAL A 227 10.22 5.31 31.06
N GLN A 228 11.38 4.64 31.13
CA GLN A 228 12.30 4.81 32.27
C GLN A 228 13.50 5.73 32.03
N THR A 229 13.95 5.92 30.78
CA THR A 229 14.97 6.95 30.46
C THR A 229 14.34 8.32 30.23
N VAL A 230 13.11 8.37 29.71
CA VAL A 230 12.35 9.61 29.48
C VAL A 230 12.01 10.32 30.80
N SER A 231 11.80 9.59 31.91
CA SER A 231 11.52 10.22 33.20
C SER A 231 12.64 11.11 33.73
N ALA A 232 13.91 10.79 33.45
CA ALA A 232 15.04 11.61 33.92
C ALA A 232 15.33 12.74 32.93
N GLU A 233 15.37 12.42 31.62
CA GLU A 233 15.62 13.41 30.56
C GLU A 233 14.53 14.49 30.51
N VAL A 234 13.25 14.13 30.71
CA VAL A 234 12.15 15.12 30.78
C VAL A 234 12.26 15.97 32.04
N LYS A 235 12.68 15.42 33.18
CA LYS A 235 12.91 16.22 34.39
C LYS A 235 14.06 17.22 34.19
N ASP A 236 15.15 16.82 33.57
CA ASP A 236 16.30 17.69 33.29
C ASP A 236 15.96 18.78 32.26
N LEU A 237 15.15 18.43 31.25
CA LEU A 237 14.66 19.38 30.25
C LEU A 237 13.63 20.35 30.85
N LEU A 238 12.68 19.87 31.67
CA LEU A 238 11.74 20.73 32.38
C LEU A 238 12.45 21.66 33.37
N ALA A 239 13.44 21.16 34.11
CA ALA A 239 14.29 21.97 34.98
C ALA A 239 15.06 23.04 34.18
N PHE A 240 15.55 22.74 32.98
CA PHE A 240 16.21 23.74 32.13
C PHE A 240 15.27 24.88 31.71
N PHE A 241 13.97 24.61 31.57
CA PHE A 241 12.95 25.60 31.26
C PHE A 241 12.27 26.22 32.50
N ASP A 242 12.74 25.89 33.72
CA ASP A 242 12.10 26.23 35.00
C ASP A 242 10.60 25.87 35.03
N LEU A 243 10.28 24.64 34.59
CA LEU A 243 8.91 24.12 34.54
C LEU A 243 8.72 22.96 35.52
N GLU A 244 7.52 22.88 36.10
CA GLU A 244 7.16 21.81 37.03
C GLU A 244 6.97 20.46 36.32
N PRO A 245 7.13 19.31 37.02
CA PRO A 245 7.05 17.93 36.48
C PRO A 245 5.69 17.47 35.91
N GLY A 246 4.82 18.39 35.49
CA GLY A 246 3.53 18.13 34.84
C GLY A 246 3.12 19.22 33.85
N ALA A 247 4.04 20.10 33.45
CA ALA A 247 3.79 21.20 32.53
C ALA A 247 3.33 20.68 31.16
N ASN A 248 2.29 21.31 30.61
CA ASN A 248 1.75 20.94 29.30
C ASN A 248 2.52 21.62 28.16
N ILE A 249 2.26 21.21 26.92
CA ILE A 249 2.93 21.76 25.72
C ILE A 249 2.74 23.29 25.60
N THR A 250 1.62 23.82 26.09
CA THR A 250 1.35 25.26 26.09
C THR A 250 2.28 26.03 27.02
N ASP A 251 2.62 25.48 28.19
CA ASP A 251 3.56 26.09 29.15
C ASP A 251 4.99 26.08 28.60
N VAL A 252 5.39 24.96 27.98
CA VAL A 252 6.70 24.82 27.31
C VAL A 252 6.86 25.84 26.19
N LYS A 253 5.83 26.02 25.36
CA LYS A 253 5.80 27.03 24.28
C LYS A 253 5.91 28.46 24.82
N LYS A 254 5.30 28.74 25.97
CA LYS A 254 5.35 30.07 26.60
C LYS A 254 6.77 30.36 27.10
N LYS A 255 7.38 29.42 27.83
CA LYS A 255 8.76 29.57 28.32
C LYS A 255 9.81 29.65 27.22
N PHE A 256 9.63 28.87 26.15
CA PHE A 256 10.49 28.97 24.97
C PHE A 256 10.48 30.38 24.35
N LYS A 257 9.31 30.98 24.20
CA LYS A 257 9.18 32.36 23.69
C LYS A 257 9.82 33.39 24.64
N GLU A 258 9.70 33.21 25.95
CA GLU A 258 10.35 34.07 26.94
C GLU A 258 11.88 34.00 26.84
N LEU A 259 12.45 32.79 26.76
CA LEU A 259 13.90 32.58 26.66
C LEU A 259 14.47 33.08 25.33
N LEU A 260 13.76 32.87 24.21
CA LEU A 260 14.21 33.43 22.93
C LEU A 260 14.22 34.95 22.94
N LYS A 261 13.21 35.63 23.50
CA LYS A 261 13.22 37.09 23.62
C LYS A 261 14.39 37.63 24.45
N LYS A 262 14.91 36.83 25.38
CA LYS A 262 16.02 37.22 26.26
C LYS A 262 17.40 36.92 25.67
N TYR A 263 17.52 35.84 24.91
CA TYR A 263 18.82 35.32 24.44
C TYR A 263 19.01 35.39 22.92
N HIS A 264 18.03 35.88 22.14
CA HIS A 264 18.14 35.99 20.69
C HIS A 264 19.42 36.74 20.30
N PRO A 265 20.19 36.26 19.32
CA PRO A 265 21.46 36.89 18.91
C PRO A 265 21.30 38.36 18.49
N ASP A 266 20.13 38.74 17.97
CA ASP A 266 19.82 40.14 17.63
C ASP A 266 19.71 41.07 18.84
N ILE A 267 19.39 40.52 20.02
CA ILE A 267 19.21 41.26 21.28
C ILE A 267 20.46 41.11 22.16
N ASN A 268 21.11 39.95 22.13
CA ASN A 268 22.34 39.67 22.86
C ASN A 268 23.38 39.04 21.91
N LYS A 269 24.40 39.81 21.53
CA LYS A 269 25.43 39.40 20.56
C LYS A 269 26.27 38.18 20.98
N LYS A 270 26.19 37.74 22.25
CA LYS A 270 26.81 36.50 22.75
C LYS A 270 25.81 35.36 23.01
N GLY A 271 24.54 35.55 22.61
CA GLY A 271 23.42 34.65 22.87
C GLY A 271 23.21 33.53 21.85
N GLU A 272 24.05 33.45 20.81
CA GLU A 272 23.87 32.48 19.71
C GLU A 272 23.97 31.03 20.20
N GLU A 273 24.96 30.70 21.02
CA GLU A 273 25.11 29.35 21.59
C GLU A 273 23.97 28.98 22.52
N MET A 274 23.51 29.93 23.34
CA MET A 274 22.39 29.73 24.25
C MET A 274 21.08 29.57 23.48
N THR A 275 20.87 30.32 22.40
CA THR A 275 19.72 30.20 21.52
C THR A 275 19.68 28.83 20.84
N LYS A 276 20.82 28.36 20.31
CA LYS A 276 20.93 27.00 19.76
C LYS A 276 20.61 25.92 20.79
N ARG A 277 21.11 26.05 22.03
CA ARG A 277 20.79 25.13 23.13
C ARG A 277 19.31 25.15 23.51
N ILE A 278 18.68 26.33 23.54
CA ILE A 278 17.25 26.50 23.85
C ILE A 278 16.39 25.82 22.77
N ILE A 279 16.71 26.01 21.49
CA ILE A 279 15.97 25.39 20.37
C ILE A 279 16.10 23.87 20.38
N LEU A 280 17.33 23.35 20.57
CA LEU A 280 17.58 21.91 20.62
C LEU A 280 16.80 21.24 21.75
N LYS A 281 16.85 21.81 22.96
CA LYS A 281 16.16 21.30 24.14
C LYS A 281 14.64 21.43 24.03
N TYR A 282 14.14 22.50 23.41
CA TYR A 282 12.71 22.70 23.18
C TYR A 282 12.14 21.66 22.20
N ASN A 283 12.80 21.46 21.05
CA ASN A 283 12.37 20.46 20.07
C ASN A 283 12.34 19.06 20.71
N ARG A 284 13.37 18.73 21.49
CA ARG A 284 13.44 17.47 22.22
C ARG A 284 12.31 17.32 23.24
N LEU A 285 12.01 18.37 24.01
CA LEU A 285 10.94 18.35 25.01
C LEU A 285 9.54 18.25 24.37
N VAL A 286 9.32 18.90 23.21
CA VAL A 286 8.06 18.81 22.46
C VAL A 286 7.85 17.42 21.86
N GLU A 287 8.89 16.77 21.33
CA GLU A 287 8.81 15.37 20.89
C GLU A 287 8.40 14.43 22.04
N LEU A 288 8.93 14.68 23.24
CA LEU A 288 8.71 13.83 24.41
C LEU A 288 7.35 14.04 25.09
N ILE A 289 6.79 15.26 25.06
CA ILE A 289 5.47 15.57 25.65
C ILE A 289 4.33 15.45 24.60
N GLY A 290 4.64 15.57 23.31
CA GLY A 290 3.68 15.56 22.19
C GLY A 290 3.29 14.19 21.63
N THR A 291 3.68 13.08 22.27
CA THR A 291 3.31 11.69 21.91
C THR A 291 2.70 10.94 23.08
#